data_AF-A0AA38MHF6-F1
#
_entry.id   AF-A0AA38MHF6-F1
#
_cell.length_a   1.000
_cell.length_b   1.000
_cell.length_c   1.000
_cell.angle_alpha   90.00
_cell.angle_beta   90.00
_cell.angle_gamma   90.00
#
_symmetry.space_group_name_H-M   'P 1'
#
loop_
_entity.id
_entity.type
_entity.pdbx_description
1 polymer ?
#
loop_
_entity_poly.entity_id
_entity_poly.type
_entity_poly.pdbx_seq_one_letter_code
_entity_poly.pdbx_strand_id
1 'polypeptide(L)'
;MKEQFLNENDKIVALLLDEMHIKPYMDYKGDTAHVFKLSAIRLIYKDVAHILPAFRLMAEVLHGFLQKIILELENMSFKVVLVTDNNAINRKAMSFFLNPPLVCES
;
A
#
# COMPACT_ATOMS: atom_id res chain seq x y z
N MET A 1 -10.55 6.32 12.44
CA MET A 1 -11.37 5.37 13.23
C MET A 1 -10.79 5.27 14.63
N LYS A 2 -11.57 5.33 15.73
CA LYS A 2 -11.01 5.06 17.07
C LYS A 2 -10.91 3.55 17.25
N GLU A 3 -9.69 3.01 17.20
CA GLU A 3 -9.36 1.57 17.29
C GLU A 3 -9.98 0.85 18.50
N GLN A 4 -10.28 1.60 19.56
CA GLN A 4 -10.75 1.11 20.86
C GLN A 4 -12.11 0.38 20.83
N PHE A 5 -12.85 0.43 19.72
CA PHE A 5 -14.17 -0.20 19.57
C PHE A 5 -14.22 -1.32 18.54
N LEU A 6 -13.08 -1.72 17.96
CA LEU A 6 -13.03 -2.80 16.99
C LEU A 6 -12.78 -4.16 17.63
N ASN A 7 -13.62 -5.14 17.31
CA ASN A 7 -13.32 -6.54 17.57
C ASN A 7 -12.13 -6.97 16.72
N GLU A 8 -11.38 -7.99 17.15
CA GLU A 8 -10.20 -8.47 16.41
C GLU A 8 -10.51 -8.86 14.95
N ASN A 9 -11.70 -9.42 14.72
CA ASN A 9 -12.14 -9.80 13.38
C ASN A 9 -12.39 -8.60 12.46
N ASP A 10 -12.70 -7.43 13.04
CA ASP A 10 -12.94 -6.20 12.30
C ASP A 10 -11.65 -5.40 12.04
N LYS A 11 -10.52 -5.86 12.63
CA LYS A 11 -9.18 -5.33 12.38
C LYS A 11 -8.49 -5.94 11.17
N ILE A 12 -9.19 -6.79 10.40
CA ILE A 12 -8.66 -7.33 9.15
C ILE A 12 -9.01 -6.37 8.01
N VAL A 13 -7.97 -5.80 7.40
CA VAL A 13 -8.11 -4.78 6.35
C VAL A 13 -7.38 -5.22 5.08
N ALA A 14 -7.97 -4.91 3.93
CA ALA A 14 -7.34 -5.04 2.65
C ALA A 14 -6.65 -3.71 2.29
N LEU A 15 -5.35 -3.77 2.00
CA LEU A 15 -4.61 -2.67 1.37
C LEU A 15 -4.66 -2.90 -0.14
N LEU A 16 -5.35 -2.01 -0.86
CA LEU A 16 -5.54 -2.07 -2.30
C LEU A 16 -4.65 -1.04 -2.97
N LEU A 17 -3.84 -1.46 -3.94
CA LEU A 17 -3.08 -0.55 -4.79
C LEU A 17 -3.85 -0.25 -6.07
N ASP A 18 -4.05 1.03 -6.35
CA ASP A 18 -4.75 1.51 -7.55
C ASP A 18 -3.93 2.59 -8.26
N GLU A 19 -4.01 2.65 -9.58
CA GLU A 19 -3.31 3.64 -10.40
C GLU A 19 -4.31 4.60 -11.02
N MET A 20 -4.24 5.87 -10.64
CA MET A 20 -5.09 6.91 -11.18
C MET A 20 -4.32 7.74 -12.20
N HIS A 21 -4.89 7.87 -13.40
CA HIS A 21 -4.36 8.76 -14.42
C HIS A 21 -4.80 10.20 -14.14
N ILE A 22 -3.84 11.10 -13.97
CA ILE A 22 -4.08 12.51 -13.69
C ILE A 22 -3.74 13.29 -14.94
N LYS A 23 -4.66 14.15 -15.39
CA LYS A 23 -4.33 15.09 -16.48
C LYS A 23 -3.24 16.04 -15.99
N PRO A 24 -2.11 16.16 -16.71
CA PRO A 24 -1.09 17.16 -16.38
C PRO A 24 -1.75 18.54 -16.31
N TYR A 25 -1.51 19.27 -15.23
CA TYR A 25 -2.00 20.63 -15.05
C TYR A 25 -0.90 21.49 -14.43
N MET A 26 -0.69 22.69 -14.99
CA MET A 26 0.39 23.61 -14.62
C MET A 26 1.77 22.91 -14.66
N ASP A 27 2.42 22.70 -13.51
CA ASP A 27 3.81 22.22 -13.41
C ASP A 27 3.94 20.72 -13.13
N TYR A 28 2.84 20.00 -12.87
CA TYR A 28 2.88 18.56 -12.62
C TYR A 28 3.12 17.80 -13.92
N LYS A 29 4.35 17.28 -14.09
CA LYS A 29 4.76 16.46 -15.24
C LYS A 29 4.37 14.98 -15.13
N GLY A 30 3.77 14.57 -14.01
CA GLY A 30 3.27 13.22 -13.84
C GLY A 30 1.93 13.03 -14.56
N ASP A 31 1.74 11.86 -15.13
CA ASP A 31 0.48 11.42 -15.75
C ASP A 31 -0.30 10.46 -14.86
N THR A 32 0.31 10.00 -13.76
CA THR A 32 -0.24 8.97 -12.88
C THR A 32 0.00 9.27 -11.39
N ALA A 33 -0.84 8.70 -10.54
CA ALA A 33 -0.66 8.65 -9.09
C ALA A 33 -1.09 7.27 -8.58
N HIS A 34 -0.29 6.71 -7.69
CA HIS A 34 -0.59 5.44 -7.03
C HIS A 34 -1.34 5.74 -5.73
N VAL A 35 -2.54 5.18 -5.60
CA VAL A 35 -3.40 5.35 -4.43
C VAL A 35 -3.43 4.04 -3.66
N PHE A 36 -3.08 4.12 -2.39
CA PHE A 36 -3.13 3.02 -1.44
C PHE A 36 -4.44 3.14 -0.66
N LYS A 37 -5.43 2.34 -1.04
CA LYS A 37 -6.77 2.35 -0.43
C LYS A 37 -6.85 1.29 0.66
N LEU A 38 -7.47 1.64 1.78
CA LEU A 38 -7.81 0.69 2.84
C LEU A 38 -9.28 0.34 2.76
N SER A 39 -9.58 -0.95 2.80
CA SER A 39 -10.95 -1.44 2.93
C SER A 39 -11.01 -2.44 4.06
N ALA A 40 -11.88 -2.19 5.04
CA ALA A 40 -12.20 -3.24 6.01
C ALA A 40 -12.91 -4.38 5.28
N ILE A 41 -12.62 -5.63 5.65
CA ILE A 41 -13.23 -6.80 5.00
C ILE A 41 -14.68 -6.99 5.47
N ARG A 42 -14.94 -6.72 6.74
CA ARG A 42 -16.25 -6.99 7.39
C ARG A 42 -17.13 -5.76 7.58
N LEU A 43 -16.54 -4.58 7.53
CA LEU A 43 -17.24 -3.32 7.74
C LEU A 43 -17.33 -2.55 6.42
N ILE A 44 -18.34 -1.70 6.29
CA ILE A 44 -18.46 -0.75 5.18
C ILE A 44 -17.54 0.46 5.45
N TYR A 45 -16.27 0.18 5.76
CA TYR A 45 -15.24 1.19 5.98
C TYR A 45 -14.25 1.17 4.83
N LYS A 46 -14.05 2.34 4.22
CA LYS A 46 -13.07 2.57 3.16
C LYS A 46 -12.36 3.88 3.43
N ASP A 47 -11.05 3.89 3.21
CA ASP A 47 -10.21 5.07 3.42
C ASP A 47 -9.02 5.06 2.47
N VAL A 48 -8.26 6.15 2.44
CA VAL A 48 -7.02 6.26 1.69
C VAL A 48 -5.85 6.32 2.67
N ALA A 49 -5.00 5.29 2.66
CA ALA A 49 -3.78 5.26 3.47
C ALA A 49 -2.75 6.25 2.96
N HIS A 50 -2.56 6.30 1.64
CA HIS A 50 -1.54 7.13 1.02
C HIS A 50 -1.83 7.41 -0.45
N ILE A 51 -1.28 8.51 -0.95
CA ILE A 51 -1.27 8.87 -2.37
C ILE A 51 0.18 9.21 -2.73
N LEU A 52 0.73 8.46 -3.68
CA LEU A 52 2.07 8.67 -4.21
C LEU A 52 1.97 9.23 -5.63
N PRO A 53 2.24 10.53 -5.85
CA PRO A 53 2.37 11.08 -7.19
C PRO A 53 3.58 10.44 -7.86
N ALA A 54 3.43 9.89 -9.06
CA ALA A 54 4.53 9.20 -9.73
C ALA A 54 4.58 9.53 -11.22
N PHE A 55 5.80 9.73 -11.71
CA PHE A 55 6.12 9.63 -13.12
C PHE A 55 7.16 8.52 -13.23
N ARG A 56 6.73 7.31 -13.60
CA ARG A 56 7.53 6.06 -13.63
C ARG A 56 7.99 5.57 -12.25
N LEU A 57 7.11 4.87 -11.55
CA LEU A 57 7.43 4.24 -10.26
C LEU A 57 8.29 2.99 -10.46
N MET A 58 9.43 2.90 -9.76
CA MET A 58 10.27 1.69 -9.73
C MET A 58 9.72 0.70 -8.69
N ALA A 59 9.90 -0.59 -8.96
CA ALA A 59 9.37 -1.67 -8.11
C ALA A 59 9.95 -1.65 -6.69
N GLU A 60 11.22 -1.28 -6.54
CA GLU A 60 11.94 -1.17 -5.27
C GLU A 60 11.36 -0.04 -4.41
N VAL A 61 11.07 1.09 -5.05
CA VAL A 61 10.46 2.25 -4.39
C VAL A 61 9.03 1.89 -3.96
N LEU A 62 8.25 1.28 -4.85
CA LEU A 62 6.90 0.80 -4.52
C LEU A 62 6.92 -0.18 -3.34
N HIS A 63 7.83 -1.14 -3.33
CA HIS A 63 8.00 -2.09 -2.23
C HIS A 63 8.29 -1.39 -0.91
N GLY A 64 9.19 -0.39 -0.89
CA GLY A 64 9.48 0.38 0.32
C GLY A 64 8.26 1.10 0.89
N PHE A 65 7.42 1.69 0.03
CA PHE A 65 6.15 2.29 0.47
C PHE A 65 5.16 1.25 0.98
N LEU A 66 4.99 0.13 0.27
CA LEU A 66 4.11 -0.97 0.71
C LEU A 66 4.53 -1.50 2.08
N GLN A 67 5.83 -1.77 2.28
CA GLN A 67 6.35 -2.24 3.55
C GLN A 67 6.11 -1.24 4.67
N LYS A 68 6.39 0.05 4.43
CA LYS A 68 6.18 1.10 5.43
C LYS A 68 4.70 1.20 5.85
N ILE A 69 3.79 1.22 4.88
CA ILE A 69 2.35 1.30 5.15
C ILE A 69 1.87 0.06 5.91
N ILE A 70 2.31 -1.15 5.52
CA ILE A 70 1.95 -2.39 6.21
C ILE A 70 2.42 -2.35 7.67
N LEU A 71 3.69 -2.00 7.92
CA LEU A 71 4.23 -1.92 9.28
C LEU A 71 3.51 -0.87 10.14
N GLU A 72 3.17 0.29 9.57
CA GLU A 72 2.39 1.32 10.28
C GLU A 72 0.98 0.82 10.65
N LEU A 73 0.32 0.07 9.77
CA LEU A 73 -0.99 -0.52 10.03
C LEU A 73 -0.92 -1.67 11.05
N GLU A 74 0.11 -2.51 10.98
CA GLU A 74 0.33 -3.58 11.96
C GLU A 74 0.65 -3.02 13.36
N ASN A 75 1.40 -1.91 13.44
CA ASN A 75 1.61 -1.17 14.69
C ASN A 75 0.30 -0.64 15.29
N MET A 76 -0.68 -0.34 14.45
CA MET A 76 -2.06 0.01 14.83
C MET A 76 -2.95 -1.22 15.14
N SER A 77 -2.35 -2.40 15.28
CA SER A 77 -3.03 -3.69 15.51
C SER A 77 -3.95 -4.16 14.38
N PHE A 78 -3.80 -3.64 13.16
CA PHE A 78 -4.52 -4.17 12.00
C PHE A 78 -3.79 -5.37 11.42
N LYS A 79 -4.57 -6.34 10.92
CA LYS A 79 -4.06 -7.46 10.12
C LYS A 79 -4.27 -7.09 8.64
N VAL A 80 -3.18 -6.93 7.90
CA VAL A 80 -3.22 -6.41 6.54
C VAL A 80 -3.18 -7.53 5.51
N VAL A 81 -4.11 -7.50 4.55
CA VAL A 81 -4.06 -8.30 3.33
C VAL A 81 -3.75 -7.37 2.17
N LEU A 82 -2.60 -7.55 1.52
CA LEU A 82 -2.24 -6.76 0.36
C LEU A 82 -2.88 -7.33 -0.90
N VAL A 83 -3.56 -6.49 -1.67
CA VAL A 83 -4.13 -6.81 -2.98
C VAL A 83 -3.62 -5.81 -4.00
N THR A 84 -2.95 -6.32 -5.03
CA THR A 84 -2.46 -5.51 -6.15
C THR A 84 -3.01 -6.08 -7.45
N ASP A 85 -3.00 -5.27 -8.50
CA ASP A 85 -3.15 -5.83 -9.84
C ASP A 85 -1.96 -6.76 -10.18
N ASN A 86 -2.06 -7.46 -11.31
CA ASN A 86 -1.01 -8.33 -11.82
C ASN A 86 -0.18 -7.64 -12.94
N ASN A 87 0.20 -6.38 -12.74
CA ASN A 87 1.14 -5.71 -13.64
C ASN A 87 2.60 -6.07 -13.31
N ALA A 88 3.53 -5.76 -14.22
CA ALA A 88 4.93 -6.16 -14.09
C ALA A 88 5.63 -5.52 -12.88
N ILE A 89 5.34 -4.25 -12.60
CA ILE A 89 5.92 -3.49 -11.50
C ILE A 89 5.43 -4.05 -10.17
N ASN A 90 4.12 -4.30 -10.04
CA ASN A 90 3.50 -4.87 -8.85
C ASN A 90 4.03 -6.28 -8.59
N ARG A 91 4.09 -7.16 -9.60
CA ARG A 91 4.73 -8.48 -9.44
C ARG A 91 6.17 -8.37 -8.93
N LYS A 92 6.95 -7.44 -9.49
CA LYS A 92 8.34 -7.26 -9.09
C LYS A 92 8.45 -6.72 -7.66
N ALA A 93 7.64 -5.73 -7.29
CA ALA A 93 7.57 -5.18 -5.94
C ALA A 93 7.17 -6.26 -4.92
N MET A 94 6.18 -7.10 -5.28
CA MET A 94 5.75 -8.23 -4.45
C MET A 94 6.85 -9.28 -4.27
N SER A 95 7.66 -9.52 -5.30
CA SER A 95 8.78 -10.47 -5.21
C SER A 95 9.84 -10.08 -4.17
N PHE A 96 9.94 -8.79 -3.82
CA PHE A 96 10.87 -8.35 -2.77
C PHE A 96 10.41 -8.73 -1.37
N PHE A 97 9.11 -8.97 -1.12
CA PHE A 97 8.66 -9.52 0.17
C PHE A 97 9.09 -10.99 0.38
N LEU A 98 9.33 -11.74 -0.71
CA LEU A 98 9.78 -13.13 -0.63
C LEU A 98 11.29 -13.25 -0.38
N ASN A 99 12.04 -12.16 -0.57
CA ASN A 99 13.47 -12.11 -0.38
C ASN A 99 13.76 -11.31 0.90
N PRO A 100 13.95 -11.96 2.07
CA PRO A 100 14.35 -11.25 3.26
C PRO A 100 15.69 -10.52 3.01
N PRO A 101 15.90 -9.32 3.55
CA PRO A 101 17.20 -8.67 3.46
C PRO A 101 18.26 -9.60 4.06
N LEU A 102 19.41 -9.72 3.39
CA LEU A 102 20.57 -10.39 3.96
C LEU A 102 20.91 -9.67 5.27
N VAL A 103 20.68 -10.34 6.39
CA VAL A 103 21.03 -9.81 7.70
C VAL A 103 22.55 -9.69 7.72
N CYS A 104 23.09 -8.48 7.86
CA CYS A 104 24.50 -8.32 8.19
C CYS A 104 24.70 -8.92 9.58
N GLU A 105 25.37 -10.06 9.65
CA GLU A 105 25.85 -10.63 10.91
C GLU A 105 26.76 -9.58 11.59
N SER A 106 26.46 -9.32 12.86
CA SER A 106 27.15 -8.35 13.73
C SER A 106 28.48 -8.89 14.21
#